data_AF-A0A7M3W7Q4-F1
#
_entry.id   AF-A0A7M3W7Q4-F1
#
_cell.length_a   1.000
_cell.length_b   1.000
_cell.length_c   1.000
_cell.angle_alpha   90.00
_cell.angle_beta   90.00
_cell.angle_gamma   90.00
#
_symmetry.space_group_name_H-M   'P 1'
#
loop_
_entity.id
_entity.type
_entity.pdbx_description
1 polymer ?
#
loop_
_entity_poly.entity_id
_entity_poly.type
_entity_poly.pdbx_seq_one_letter_code
_entity_poly.pdbx_strand_id
1 'polypeptide(L)'
;MEHESMYYRMMGNTGIQVSVISYGFWATYGIKDRLSGDEGVRTAKELMGIVRNAGVNCFDHAEAYGNPNGEAERIFGIALKELQDENPHLW
;
A
#
# COMPACT_ATOMS: atom_id res chain seq x y z
N MET A 1 -17.52 -7.41 9.78
CA MET A 1 -18.38 -6.77 8.76
C MET A 1 -17.87 -7.28 7.42
N GLU A 2 -18.72 -7.97 6.68
CA GLU A 2 -18.39 -8.46 5.34
C GLU A 2 -18.07 -7.25 4.45
N HIS A 3 -16.95 -7.30 3.72
CA HIS A 3 -16.62 -6.30 2.70
C HIS A 3 -17.59 -6.48 1.52
N GLU A 4 -18.81 -5.94 1.62
CA GLU A 4 -19.84 -6.09 0.59
C GLU A 4 -19.46 -5.47 -0.77
N SER A 5 -18.36 -4.69 -0.88
CA SER A 5 -17.96 -4.03 -2.12
C SER A 5 -16.70 -4.58 -2.82
N MET A 6 -15.77 -5.24 -2.13
CA MET A 6 -14.51 -5.69 -2.75
C MET A 6 -14.63 -7.10 -3.32
N TYR A 7 -14.46 -7.23 -4.64
CA TYR A 7 -14.31 -8.53 -5.28
C TYR A 7 -12.86 -9.03 -5.18
N TYR A 8 -12.71 -10.33 -4.99
CA TYR A 8 -11.41 -10.99 -5.01
C TYR A 8 -11.36 -12.01 -6.16
N ARG A 9 -10.18 -12.15 -6.78
CA ARG A 9 -9.92 -13.12 -7.85
C ARG A 9 -8.80 -14.05 -7.43
N MET A 10 -8.90 -15.31 -7.85
CA MET A 10 -7.82 -16.27 -7.69
C MET A 10 -6.62 -15.84 -8.54
N MET A 11 -5.44 -15.77 -7.93
CA MET A 11 -4.18 -15.57 -8.65
C MET A 11 -3.79 -16.88 -9.35
N GLY A 12 -4.39 -17.16 -10.50
CA GLY A 12 -4.21 -18.43 -11.21
C GLY A 12 -4.57 -19.63 -10.33
N ASN A 13 -3.73 -20.67 -10.36
CA ASN A 13 -3.92 -21.90 -9.57
C ASN A 13 -3.09 -21.91 -8.26
N THR A 14 -2.86 -20.76 -7.65
CA THR A 14 -2.00 -20.63 -6.45
C THR A 14 -2.72 -20.85 -5.12
N GLY A 15 -4.06 -20.79 -5.11
CA GLY A 15 -4.83 -20.76 -3.88
C GLY A 15 -4.92 -19.36 -3.24
N ILE A 16 -4.22 -18.34 -3.77
CA ILE A 16 -4.21 -16.98 -3.23
C ILE A 16 -5.32 -16.16 -3.89
N GLN A 17 -6.10 -15.43 -3.08
CA GLN A 17 -7.08 -14.47 -3.53
C GLN A 17 -6.53 -13.04 -3.44
N VAL A 18 -6.61 -12.30 -4.54
CA VAL A 18 -6.16 -10.90 -4.64
C VAL A 18 -7.35 -10.00 -4.95
N SER A 19 -7.42 -8.83 -4.31
CA SER A 19 -8.45 -7.82 -4.58
C SER A 19 -8.45 -7.43 -6.07
N VAL A 20 -9.62 -7.16 -6.66
CA VAL A 20 -9.70 -6.74 -8.08
C VAL A 20 -9.08 -5.36 -8.35
N ILE A 21 -8.85 -4.59 -7.28
CA ILE A 21 -8.08 -3.34 -7.28
C ILE A 21 -6.85 -3.55 -6.39
N SER A 22 -5.68 -3.17 -6.86
CA SER A 22 -4.43 -3.13 -6.10
C SER A 22 -3.95 -1.69 -5.95
N TYR A 23 -3.20 -1.41 -4.90
CA TYR A 23 -2.62 -0.09 -4.66
C TYR A 23 -1.13 -0.06 -4.99
N GLY A 24 -0.76 0.63 -6.07
CA GLY A 24 0.62 0.68 -6.54
C GLY A 24 1.36 1.96 -6.12
N PHE A 25 2.64 1.82 -5.79
CA PHE A 25 3.48 2.93 -5.33
C PHE A 25 4.29 3.63 -6.43
N TRP A 26 4.30 3.07 -7.65
CA TRP A 26 4.98 3.69 -8.79
C TRP A 26 4.39 5.05 -9.13
N ALA A 27 5.24 5.97 -9.63
CA ALA A 27 4.90 7.32 -10.05
C ALA A 27 4.30 8.28 -8.99
N THR A 28 3.95 7.78 -7.81
CA THR A 28 3.28 8.55 -6.75
C THR A 28 4.24 8.97 -5.64
N TYR A 29 5.02 8.04 -5.10
CA TYR A 29 5.84 8.27 -3.91
C TYR A 29 7.32 8.43 -4.24
N GLY A 30 7.92 9.51 -3.74
CA GLY A 30 9.34 9.81 -3.92
C GLY A 30 9.74 10.16 -5.36
N ILE A 31 8.81 10.46 -6.27
CA ILE A 31 9.15 10.80 -7.67
C ILE A 31 9.36 12.30 -7.80
N LYS A 32 10.56 12.75 -8.25
CA LYS A 32 10.87 14.17 -8.50
C LYS A 32 10.41 15.08 -7.35
N ASP A 33 10.74 14.70 -6.12
CA ASP A 33 10.41 15.37 -4.86
C ASP A 33 8.92 15.40 -4.46
N ARG A 34 8.03 14.72 -5.21
CA ARG A 34 6.63 14.57 -4.83
C ARG A 34 6.47 13.49 -3.78
N LEU A 35 5.67 13.79 -2.76
CA LEU A 35 5.30 12.83 -1.69
C LEU A 35 6.53 12.07 -1.18
N SER A 36 7.58 12.83 -0.85
CA SER A 36 8.82 12.35 -0.24
C SER A 36 8.90 12.73 1.24
N GLY A 37 9.82 12.13 2.00
CA GLY A 37 10.02 12.45 3.41
C GLY A 37 8.74 12.24 4.25
N ASP A 38 8.52 13.10 5.24
CA ASP A 38 7.41 12.96 6.21
C ASP A 38 6.04 13.15 5.55
N GLU A 39 5.94 14.02 4.54
CA GLU A 39 4.69 14.19 3.79
C GLU A 39 4.33 12.91 3.03
N GLY A 40 5.32 12.29 2.39
CA GLY A 40 5.16 11.00 1.72
C GLY A 40 4.65 9.92 2.67
N VAL A 41 5.24 9.80 3.86
CA VAL A 41 4.83 8.84 4.89
C VAL A 41 3.41 9.10 5.36
N ARG A 42 3.06 10.34 5.69
CA ARG A 42 1.72 10.71 6.15
C ARG A 42 0.66 10.38 5.09
N THR A 43 0.91 10.74 3.84
CA THR A 43 -0.01 10.45 2.73
C THR A 43 -0.08 8.95 2.43
N ALA A 44 1.04 8.23 2.52
CA ALA A 44 1.04 6.77 2.39
C ALA A 44 0.16 6.13 3.45
N LYS A 45 0.35 6.48 4.73
CA LYS A 45 -0.45 5.98 5.85
C LYS A 45 -1.94 6.21 5.67
N GLU A 46 -2.34 7.44 5.30
CA GLU A 46 -3.74 7.78 5.07
C GLU A 46 -4.36 6.93 3.94
N LEU A 47 -3.72 6.90 2.77
CA LEU A 47 -4.24 6.19 1.60
C LEU A 47 -4.21 4.67 1.79
N MET A 48 -3.15 4.13 2.40
CA MET A 48 -3.06 2.73 2.81
C MET A 48 -4.20 2.34 3.74
N GLY A 49 -4.51 3.18 4.74
CA GLY A 49 -5.66 3.03 5.62
C GLY A 49 -6.98 2.93 4.85
N ILE A 50 -7.23 3.88 3.95
CA ILE A 50 -8.44 3.94 3.14
C ILE A 50 -8.60 2.68 2.29
N VAL A 51 -7.58 2.31 1.51
CA VAL A 51 -7.69 1.16 0.60
C VAL A 51 -7.78 -0.17 1.35
N ARG A 52 -7.11 -0.30 2.49
CA ARG A 52 -7.20 -1.50 3.35
C ARG A 52 -8.59 -1.65 3.93
N ASN A 53 -9.18 -0.57 4.46
CA ASN A 53 -10.57 -0.56 4.92
C ASN A 53 -11.57 -0.85 3.80
N ALA A 54 -11.24 -0.50 2.56
CA ALA A 54 -12.02 -0.84 1.37
C ALA A 54 -11.80 -2.29 0.88
N GLY A 55 -10.91 -3.08 1.51
CA GLY A 55 -10.69 -4.49 1.21
C GLY A 55 -9.48 -4.79 0.32
N VAL A 56 -8.67 -3.80 -0.04
CA VAL A 56 -7.42 -4.04 -0.80
C VAL A 56 -6.45 -4.89 0.02
N ASN A 57 -5.92 -5.94 -0.60
CA ASN A 57 -4.93 -6.83 0.01
C ASN A 57 -3.62 -6.93 -0.77
N CYS A 58 -3.48 -6.18 -1.87
CA CYS A 58 -2.30 -6.15 -2.71
C CYS A 58 -1.76 -4.73 -2.85
N PHE A 59 -0.54 -4.54 -2.36
CA PHE A 59 0.25 -3.33 -2.44
C PHE A 59 1.45 -3.61 -3.35
N ASP A 60 1.57 -2.89 -4.47
CA ASP A 60 2.59 -3.14 -5.49
C ASP A 60 3.81 -2.24 -5.34
N HIS A 61 5.00 -2.84 -5.39
CA HIS A 61 6.30 -2.21 -5.15
C HIS A 61 7.39 -2.76 -6.07
N ALA A 62 8.44 -1.96 -6.23
CA ALA A 62 9.70 -2.40 -6.83
C ALA A 62 10.87 -1.56 -6.28
N GLU A 63 12.06 -2.15 -6.26
CA GLU A 63 13.33 -1.54 -5.83
C GLU A 63 13.67 -0.23 -6.58
N ALA A 64 13.18 -0.08 -7.82
CA ALA A 64 13.41 1.11 -8.64
C ALA A 64 12.38 2.23 -8.39
N TYR A 65 11.38 2.04 -7.54
CA TYR A 65 10.36 3.05 -7.30
C TYR A 65 10.84 4.12 -6.32
N GLY A 66 10.62 5.38 -6.71
CA GLY A 66 11.09 6.56 -5.98
C GLY A 66 12.44 7.08 -6.48
N ASN A 67 12.81 8.26 -5.98
CA ASN A 67 14.09 8.92 -6.19
C ASN A 67 14.59 9.44 -4.82
N PRO A 68 15.62 8.84 -4.23
CA PRO A 68 16.44 7.75 -4.78
C PRO A 68 15.65 6.43 -4.95
N ASN A 69 16.18 5.50 -5.75
CA ASN A 69 15.62 4.15 -5.89
C ASN A 69 15.40 3.52 -4.51
N GLY A 70 14.23 2.95 -4.27
CA GLY A 70 13.82 2.35 -3.00
C GLY A 70 13.14 3.33 -2.04
N GLU A 71 13.08 4.63 -2.36
CA GLU A 71 12.41 5.62 -1.51
C GLU A 71 10.91 5.30 -1.32
N ALA A 72 10.25 4.77 -2.36
CA ALA A 72 8.85 4.35 -2.24
C ALA A 72 8.65 3.19 -1.25
N GLU A 73 9.59 2.24 -1.20
CA GLU A 73 9.57 1.14 -0.23
C GLU A 73 9.88 1.63 1.18
N ARG A 74 10.81 2.59 1.33
CA ARG A 74 11.10 3.22 2.63
C ARG A 74 9.88 3.92 3.20
N ILE A 75 9.18 4.71 2.38
CA ILE A 75 7.95 5.41 2.75
C ILE A 75 6.87 4.42 3.18
N PHE A 76 6.64 3.38 2.38
CA PHE A 76 5.68 2.32 2.70
C PHE A 76 6.01 1.60 4.00
N GLY A 77 7.28 1.23 4.22
CA GLY A 77 7.69 0.51 5.42
C GLY A 77 7.43 1.29 6.70
N ILE A 78 7.69 2.60 6.69
CA ILE A 78 7.40 3.48 7.84
C ILE A 78 5.89 3.57 8.06
N ALA A 79 5.12 3.86 7.01
CA ALA A 79 3.66 3.96 7.10
C ALA A 79 3.02 2.65 7.58
N LEU A 80 3.46 1.50 7.05
CA LEU A 80 3.00 0.17 7.46
C LEU A 80 3.27 -0.09 8.93
N LYS A 81 4.47 0.27 9.41
CA LYS A 81 4.83 0.08 10.82
C LYS A 81 3.90 0.88 11.73
N GLU A 82 3.65 2.14 11.41
CA GLU A 82 2.72 2.97 12.19
C GLU A 82 1.29 2.41 12.17
N LEU A 83 0.81 1.92 11.03
CA LEU A 83 -0.52 1.31 10.89
C LEU A 83 -0.67 0.01 11.70
N GLN A 84 0.38 -0.82 11.73
CA GLN A 84 0.42 -2.03 12.56
C GLN A 84 0.42 -1.71 14.05
N ASP A 85 1.13 -0.66 14.46
CA ASP A 85 1.16 -0.21 15.85
C ASP A 85 -0.21 0.36 16.29
N GLU A 86 -0.96 0.98 15.38
CA GLU A 86 -2.30 1.54 15.63
C GLU A 86 -3.42 0.49 15.59
N ASN A 87 -3.39 -0.44 14.64
CA ASN A 87 -4.43 -1.46 14.46
C ASN A 87 -3.85 -2.81 13.98
N PRO A 88 -3.25 -3.59 14.90
CA PRO A 88 -2.58 -4.86 14.58
C PRO A 88 -3.54 -5.98 14.16
N HIS A 89 -4.86 -5.79 14.28
CA HIS A 89 -5.84 -6.79 13.84
C HIS A 89 -6.21 -6.62 12.36
N LEU A 90 -5.98 -5.44 11.79
CA LEU A 90 -6.26 -5.13 10.39
C LEU A 90 -5.03 -5.30 9.48
N TRP A 91 -3.84 -5.04 10.04
CA TRP A 91 -2.54 -4.96 9.36
C TRP A 91 -1.58 -6.06 9.83
#